data_AF-L8GF89-F1
#
_entry.id   AF-L8GF89-F1
#
_cell.length_a   1.000
_cell.length_b   1.000
_cell.length_c   1.000
_cell.angle_alpha   90.00
_cell.angle_beta   90.00
_cell.angle_gamma   90.00
#
_symmetry.space_group_name_H-M   'P 1'
#
loop_
_entity.id
_entity.type
_entity.pdbx_description
1 polymer ?
#
loop_
_entity_poly.entity_id
_entity_poly.type
_entity_poly.pdbx_seq_one_letter_code
_entity_poly.pdbx_strand_id
1 'polypeptide(L)'
;MRMAFNLPAYIPVEEQIAPHPDFPTVAFPNPEEGKGALKLAIQRADSAGSPLILANDPDADRLAVAEKLDDGSWKVFTGNEIGILLAHWVWQKFSAAHPEVPVDKCVMLNTTVSSKMLSAMAAKEGFHYDETLTGFKWLGSVAADLTSKGYHFLYAFEEAIGFMVGDVCRDKDGVRAAAVFAEMAVELYSQRSTVVRTLHSLYEKYGYYATNNRYFFCYDPALMETIFGRIRNNGQYSEACGPYKIKNIRDLTTGYDSSRPDKKAILPTSSSTHMITFFFENGCVATLRGSGTEPKLKYYIEHHGPYGYVSLHLGDASRK
;
A
#
# COMPACT_ATOMS: atom_id res chain seq x y z
N MET A 1 20.74 5.40 20.06
CA MET A 1 19.62 4.50 20.44
C MET A 1 19.94 3.58 21.61
N ARG A 2 21.08 2.85 21.64
CA ARG A 2 21.40 1.88 22.72
C ARG A 2 21.39 2.44 24.17
N MET A 3 21.79 3.70 24.39
CA MET A 3 21.86 4.26 25.76
C MET A 3 20.60 4.96 26.26
N ALA A 4 19.63 5.27 25.39
CA ALA A 4 18.48 6.10 25.79
C ALA A 4 17.24 5.30 26.22
N PHE A 5 17.07 4.07 25.72
CA PHE A 5 15.80 3.32 25.88
C PHE A 5 15.96 1.89 26.42
N ASN A 6 17.19 1.43 26.72
CA ASN A 6 17.49 0.09 27.21
C ASN A 6 16.83 -1.07 26.41
N LEU A 7 16.62 -0.87 25.11
CA LEU A 7 16.07 -1.90 24.22
C LEU A 7 17.18 -2.88 23.80
N PRO A 8 16.86 -4.18 23.61
CA PRO A 8 17.77 -5.12 22.97
C PRO A 8 18.25 -4.58 21.62
N ALA A 9 19.50 -4.87 21.26
CA ALA A 9 20.01 -4.50 19.94
C ALA A 9 19.23 -5.25 18.85
N TYR A 10 18.96 -4.58 17.72
CA TYR A 10 18.50 -5.28 16.52
C TYR A 10 19.56 -6.31 16.08
N ILE A 11 19.10 -7.38 15.43
CA ILE A 11 19.95 -8.44 14.90
C ILE A 11 20.20 -8.11 13.42
N PRO A 12 21.38 -7.59 13.06
CA PRO A 12 21.66 -7.27 11.67
C PRO A 12 21.87 -8.52 10.82
N VAL A 13 21.60 -8.36 9.53
CA VAL A 13 22.14 -9.21 8.47
C VAL A 13 23.53 -8.65 8.14
N GLU A 14 24.57 -9.29 8.67
CA GLU A 14 25.94 -8.77 8.62
C GLU A 14 26.43 -8.53 7.18
N GLU A 15 25.99 -9.38 6.26
CA GLU A 15 26.33 -9.32 4.83
C GLU A 15 25.71 -8.10 4.11
N GLN A 16 24.75 -7.41 4.74
CA GLN A 16 23.97 -6.33 4.13
C GLN A 16 24.04 -5.01 4.92
N ILE A 17 24.72 -4.97 6.07
CA ILE A 17 24.77 -3.76 6.91
C ILE A 17 25.74 -2.71 6.38
N ALA A 18 26.83 -3.12 5.75
CA ALA A 18 27.81 -2.21 5.18
C ALA A 18 27.35 -1.75 3.78
N PRO A 19 27.44 -0.45 3.45
CA PRO A 19 27.05 0.05 2.14
C PRO A 19 27.95 -0.55 1.05
N HIS A 20 27.32 -1.14 0.03
CA HIS A 20 28.01 -1.68 -1.14
C HIS A 20 27.27 -1.26 -2.41
N PRO A 21 27.92 -0.54 -3.35
CA PRO A 21 27.24 0.04 -4.51
C PRO A 21 26.63 -0.99 -5.46
N ASP A 22 27.24 -2.19 -5.54
CA ASP A 22 26.76 -3.26 -6.42
C ASP A 22 25.68 -4.18 -5.82
N PHE A 23 25.30 -3.98 -4.54
CA PHE A 23 24.34 -4.84 -3.83
C PHE A 23 24.51 -6.35 -4.09
N PRO A 24 25.70 -6.94 -3.89
CA PRO A 24 26.08 -8.25 -4.44
C PRO A 24 25.32 -9.44 -3.84
N THR A 25 24.54 -9.20 -2.78
CA THR A 25 23.79 -10.22 -2.04
C THR A 25 22.38 -10.45 -2.57
N VAL A 26 21.90 -9.61 -3.48
CA VAL A 26 20.54 -9.67 -4.05
C VAL A 26 20.58 -9.45 -5.56
N ALA A 27 19.64 -10.07 -6.29
CA ALA A 27 19.54 -9.87 -7.73
C ALA A 27 19.03 -8.47 -8.10
N PHE A 28 18.16 -7.91 -7.25
CA PHE A 28 17.63 -6.57 -7.38
C PHE A 28 17.41 -5.99 -5.96
N PRO A 29 17.98 -4.82 -5.62
CA PRO A 29 17.94 -4.27 -4.26
C PRO A 29 16.61 -3.57 -3.99
N ASN A 30 15.50 -4.28 -4.13
CA ASN A 30 14.16 -3.83 -3.75
C ASN A 30 13.51 -4.91 -2.88
N PRO A 31 13.23 -4.65 -1.60
CA PRO A 31 12.66 -5.65 -0.71
C PRO A 31 11.18 -5.98 -1.04
N GLU A 32 10.54 -5.21 -1.94
CA GLU A 32 9.23 -5.53 -2.54
C GLU A 32 9.22 -6.84 -3.32
N GLU A 33 10.38 -7.29 -3.83
CA GLU A 33 10.54 -8.59 -4.53
C GLU A 33 10.30 -9.81 -3.61
N GLY A 34 10.06 -9.57 -2.33
CA GLY A 34 9.63 -10.57 -1.36
C GLY A 34 10.72 -11.56 -0.99
N LYS A 35 10.39 -12.86 -0.97
CA LYS A 35 11.28 -13.91 -0.41
C LYS A 35 12.65 -13.96 -1.07
N GLY A 36 12.77 -13.58 -2.34
CA GLY A 36 14.06 -13.52 -3.04
C GLY A 36 15.00 -12.47 -2.41
N ALA A 37 14.50 -11.25 -2.21
CA ALA A 37 15.26 -10.17 -1.58
C ALA A 37 15.48 -10.40 -0.08
N LEU A 38 14.54 -11.08 0.61
CA LEU A 38 14.61 -11.33 2.05
C LEU A 38 15.34 -12.62 2.45
N LYS A 39 15.95 -13.35 1.50
CA LYS A 39 16.54 -14.67 1.76
C LYS A 39 17.55 -14.68 2.90
N LEU A 40 18.52 -13.76 2.90
CA LEU A 40 19.53 -13.67 3.96
C LEU A 40 18.93 -13.24 5.30
N ALA A 41 17.97 -12.31 5.27
CA ALA A 41 17.24 -11.90 6.46
C ALA A 41 16.46 -13.05 7.10
N ILE A 42 15.81 -13.89 6.30
CA ILE A 42 15.12 -15.11 6.75
C ILE A 42 16.11 -16.07 7.42
N GLN A 43 17.23 -16.36 6.77
CA GLN A 43 18.27 -17.25 7.33
C GLN A 43 18.82 -16.73 8.66
N ARG A 44 19.07 -15.42 8.73
CA ARG A 44 19.56 -14.76 9.95
C ARG A 44 18.52 -14.79 11.07
N ALA A 45 17.27 -14.47 10.75
CA ALA A 45 16.17 -14.50 11.71
C ALA A 45 15.90 -15.91 12.23
N ASP A 46 15.93 -16.94 11.38
CA ASP A 46 15.80 -18.33 11.78
C ASP A 46 16.93 -18.77 12.71
N SER A 47 18.17 -18.43 12.37
CA SER A 47 19.36 -18.78 13.17
C SER A 47 19.36 -18.11 14.55
N ALA A 48 18.79 -16.91 14.65
CA ALA A 48 18.75 -16.12 15.88
C ALA A 48 17.43 -16.26 16.66
N GLY A 49 16.45 -17.00 16.14
CA GLY A 49 15.12 -17.12 16.74
C GLY A 49 14.31 -15.81 16.74
N SER A 50 14.58 -14.90 15.80
CA SER A 50 13.81 -13.66 15.66
C SER A 50 12.50 -13.91 14.92
N PRO A 51 11.33 -13.50 15.45
CA PRO A 51 10.05 -13.73 14.80
C PRO A 51 9.69 -12.69 13.72
N LEU A 52 10.44 -11.59 13.64
CA LEU A 52 10.14 -10.45 12.79
C LEU A 52 11.38 -10.02 11.98
N ILE A 53 11.15 -9.66 10.73
CA ILE A 53 12.12 -9.07 9.82
C ILE A 53 11.60 -7.69 9.39
N LEU A 54 12.47 -6.69 9.46
CA LEU A 54 12.28 -5.36 8.90
C LEU A 54 13.41 -5.13 7.88
N ALA A 55 13.07 -4.72 6.66
CA ALA A 55 14.05 -4.50 5.61
C ALA A 55 13.72 -3.21 4.84
N ASN A 56 14.72 -2.35 4.67
CA ASN A 56 14.62 -1.14 3.87
C ASN A 56 15.28 -1.33 2.50
N ASP A 57 14.90 -0.50 1.53
CA ASP A 57 15.61 -0.37 0.26
C ASP A 57 16.85 0.55 0.41
N PRO A 58 17.71 0.67 -0.63
CA PRO A 58 19.01 1.34 -0.49
C PRO A 58 19.00 2.80 -0.06
N ASP A 59 18.00 3.58 -0.47
CA ASP A 59 17.79 4.98 -0.05
C ASP A 59 16.88 5.10 1.19
N ALA A 60 16.48 3.95 1.76
CA ALA A 60 15.75 3.80 3.01
C ALA A 60 14.36 4.46 3.02
N ASP A 61 13.75 4.61 1.86
CA ASP A 61 12.43 5.22 1.71
C ASP A 61 11.30 4.15 1.79
N ARG A 62 11.59 2.88 1.51
CA ARG A 62 10.65 1.76 1.59
C ARG A 62 10.87 0.87 2.80
N LEU A 63 9.82 0.14 3.20
CA LEU A 63 9.87 -0.88 4.23
C LEU A 63 9.15 -2.17 3.81
N ALA A 64 9.87 -3.28 3.77
CA ALA A 64 9.26 -4.61 3.79
C ALA A 64 9.27 -5.18 5.20
N VAL A 65 8.26 -6.01 5.48
CA VAL A 65 8.11 -6.73 6.74
C VAL A 65 7.81 -8.19 6.47
N ALA A 66 8.39 -9.07 7.28
CA ALA A 66 7.97 -10.47 7.34
C ALA A 66 7.86 -10.94 8.80
N GLU A 67 6.86 -11.79 9.07
CA GLU A 67 6.65 -12.44 10.38
C GLU A 67 6.70 -13.96 10.22
N LYS A 68 7.33 -14.62 11.21
CA LYS A 68 7.38 -16.07 11.31
C LYS A 68 6.06 -16.60 11.88
N LEU A 69 5.46 -17.56 11.18
CA LEU A 69 4.20 -18.21 11.56
C LEU A 69 4.43 -19.37 12.51
N ASP A 70 3.35 -19.82 13.15
CA ASP A 70 3.34 -20.95 14.09
C ASP A 70 3.78 -22.27 13.42
N ASP A 71 3.58 -22.41 12.10
CA ASP A 71 4.05 -23.57 11.31
C ASP A 71 5.53 -23.48 10.89
N GLY A 72 6.23 -22.42 11.31
CA GLY A 72 7.63 -22.16 10.99
C GLY A 72 7.86 -21.48 9.64
N SER A 73 6.82 -21.29 8.82
CA SER A 73 6.94 -20.58 7.56
C SER A 73 6.94 -19.05 7.76
N TRP A 74 7.41 -18.31 6.75
CA TRP A 74 7.45 -16.85 6.77
C TRP A 74 6.32 -16.24 5.93
N LYS A 75 5.49 -15.41 6.57
CA LYS A 75 4.57 -14.49 5.91
C LYS A 75 5.31 -13.21 5.57
N VAL A 76 5.50 -12.96 4.28
CA VAL A 76 5.92 -11.64 3.79
C VAL A 76 4.65 -10.80 3.60
N PHE A 77 4.61 -9.62 4.20
CA PHE A 77 3.46 -8.73 4.06
C PHE A 77 3.56 -7.92 2.76
N THR A 78 2.43 -7.74 2.10
CA THR A 78 2.33 -6.79 0.97
C THR A 78 2.37 -5.35 1.50
N GLY A 79 2.70 -4.37 0.66
CA GLY A 79 2.69 -2.98 1.10
C GLY A 79 1.29 -2.48 1.50
N ASN A 80 0.22 -3.05 0.93
CA ASN A 80 -1.14 -2.81 1.41
C ASN A 80 -1.38 -3.35 2.82
N GLU A 81 -0.92 -4.58 3.13
CA GLU A 81 -1.05 -5.15 4.47
C GLU A 81 -0.27 -4.35 5.51
N ILE A 82 0.99 -4.00 5.20
CA ILE A 82 1.83 -3.14 6.06
C ILE A 82 1.15 -1.78 6.24
N GLY A 83 0.63 -1.22 5.15
CA GLY A 83 -0.05 0.07 5.13
C GLY A 83 -1.25 0.12 6.08
N ILE A 84 -2.08 -0.91 6.05
CA ILE A 84 -3.25 -1.02 6.92
C ILE A 84 -2.88 -1.29 8.39
N LEU A 85 -1.85 -2.10 8.63
CA LEU A 85 -1.34 -2.33 9.99
C LEU A 85 -0.79 -1.04 10.62
N LEU A 86 -0.01 -0.27 9.87
CA LEU A 86 0.50 1.04 10.31
C LEU A 86 -0.65 2.05 10.51
N ALA A 87 -1.60 2.13 9.57
CA ALA A 87 -2.77 2.99 9.71
C ALA A 87 -3.56 2.66 10.99
N HIS A 88 -3.79 1.38 11.26
CA HIS A 88 -4.44 0.90 12.48
C HIS A 88 -3.70 1.33 13.74
N TRP A 89 -2.39 1.09 13.78
CA TRP A 89 -1.56 1.45 14.93
C TRP A 89 -1.55 2.96 15.20
N VAL A 90 -1.28 3.75 14.15
CA VAL A 90 -1.26 5.22 14.24
C VAL A 90 -2.61 5.73 14.70
N TRP A 91 -3.71 5.21 14.16
CA TRP A 91 -5.06 5.58 14.58
C TRP A 91 -5.30 5.29 16.06
N GLN A 92 -4.98 4.07 16.52
CA GLN A 92 -5.19 3.70 17.92
C GLN A 92 -4.37 4.55 18.88
N LYS A 93 -3.08 4.76 18.60
CA LYS A 93 -2.20 5.54 19.48
C LYS A 93 -2.57 7.01 19.49
N PHE A 94 -2.84 7.59 18.32
CA PHE A 94 -3.22 9.00 18.23
C PHE A 94 -4.55 9.26 18.95
N SER A 95 -5.60 8.47 18.66
CA SER A 95 -6.92 8.67 19.26
C SER A 95 -6.92 8.45 20.78
N ALA A 96 -6.07 7.56 21.30
CA ALA A 96 -5.91 7.37 22.74
C ALA A 96 -5.14 8.52 23.41
N ALA A 97 -4.13 9.09 22.74
CA ALA A 97 -3.32 10.19 23.27
C ALA A 97 -4.00 11.56 23.12
N HIS A 98 -4.89 11.71 22.14
CA HIS A 98 -5.53 12.97 21.76
C HIS A 98 -7.06 12.85 21.68
N PRO A 99 -7.76 12.43 22.75
CA PRO A 99 -9.21 12.27 22.74
C PRO A 99 -9.98 13.59 22.51
N GLU A 100 -9.32 14.74 22.68
CA GLU A 100 -9.86 16.07 22.42
C GLU A 100 -9.94 16.44 20.94
N VAL A 101 -9.18 15.76 20.07
CA VAL A 101 -9.16 16.05 18.63
C VAL A 101 -10.39 15.44 17.98
N PRO A 102 -11.23 16.24 17.28
CA PRO A 102 -12.38 15.69 16.56
C PRO A 102 -11.94 14.66 15.52
N VAL A 103 -12.59 13.51 15.51
CA VAL A 103 -12.25 12.38 14.64
C VAL A 103 -12.25 12.77 13.16
N ASP A 104 -13.21 13.58 12.73
CA ASP A 104 -13.36 14.10 11.37
C ASP A 104 -12.27 15.12 10.97
N LYS A 105 -11.45 15.58 11.92
CA LYS A 105 -10.26 16.41 11.69
C LYS A 105 -8.99 15.60 11.51
N CYS A 106 -8.98 14.32 11.86
CA CYS A 106 -7.87 13.43 11.57
C CYS A 106 -7.89 13.03 10.09
N VAL A 107 -6.74 13.03 9.41
CA VAL A 107 -6.66 12.59 8.01
C VAL A 107 -5.62 11.49 7.79
N MET A 108 -6.03 10.49 7.01
CA MET A 108 -5.15 9.49 6.42
C MET A 108 -5.34 9.42 4.91
N LEU A 109 -4.24 9.21 4.18
CA LEU A 109 -4.24 9.24 2.72
C LEU A 109 -3.67 7.94 2.15
N ASN A 110 -4.09 7.55 0.95
CA ASN A 110 -3.30 6.60 0.17
C ASN A 110 -3.43 6.91 -1.32
N THR A 111 -2.76 6.13 -2.17
CA THR A 111 -2.90 6.35 -3.61
C THR A 111 -4.06 5.61 -4.20
N THR A 112 -4.51 6.06 -5.37
CA THR A 112 -5.58 5.43 -6.14
C THR A 112 -5.37 3.94 -6.43
N VAL A 113 -4.11 3.48 -6.43
CA VAL A 113 -3.73 2.08 -6.67
C VAL A 113 -3.41 1.30 -5.38
N SER A 114 -3.40 1.99 -4.23
CA SER A 114 -3.36 1.37 -2.91
C SER A 114 -4.73 0.83 -2.51
N SER A 115 -4.73 -0.05 -1.52
CA SER A 115 -5.93 -0.77 -1.11
C SER A 115 -7.06 0.14 -0.64
N LYS A 116 -8.30 -0.18 -1.03
CA LYS A 116 -9.51 0.51 -0.55
C LYS A 116 -9.87 0.16 0.89
N MET A 117 -9.13 -0.75 1.54
CA MET A 117 -9.33 -1.06 2.96
C MET A 117 -9.13 0.17 3.87
N LEU A 118 -8.26 1.13 3.51
CA LEU A 118 -8.11 2.37 4.27
C LEU A 118 -9.37 3.24 4.21
N SER A 119 -10.04 3.29 3.05
CA SER A 119 -11.31 3.98 2.90
C SER A 119 -12.42 3.33 3.72
N ALA A 120 -12.47 1.99 3.78
CA ALA A 120 -13.41 1.27 4.64
C ALA A 120 -13.14 1.48 6.13
N MET A 121 -11.85 1.57 6.51
CA MET A 121 -11.46 1.95 7.87
C MET A 121 -11.94 3.38 8.18
N ALA A 122 -11.73 4.34 7.28
CA ALA A 122 -12.22 5.72 7.43
C ALA A 122 -13.74 5.78 7.60
N ALA A 123 -14.49 5.06 6.77
CA ALA A 123 -15.95 5.02 6.84
C ALA A 123 -16.48 4.45 8.17
N LYS A 124 -15.73 3.53 8.80
CA LYS A 124 -16.10 2.91 10.07
C LYS A 124 -15.64 3.70 11.29
N GLU A 125 -14.44 4.27 11.23
CA GLU A 125 -13.81 4.97 12.34
C GLU A 125 -14.15 6.47 12.36
N GLY A 126 -14.52 7.06 11.22
CA GLY A 126 -15.00 8.43 11.08
C GLY A 126 -13.96 9.47 10.66
N PHE A 127 -12.68 9.11 10.52
CA PHE A 127 -11.64 10.05 10.11
C PHE A 127 -11.75 10.44 8.63
N HIS A 128 -11.20 11.59 8.28
CA HIS A 128 -11.16 12.07 6.89
C HIS A 128 -10.20 11.22 6.06
N TYR A 129 -10.65 10.80 4.88
CA TYR A 129 -9.85 10.03 3.94
C TYR A 129 -9.94 10.64 2.56
N ASP A 130 -8.78 10.81 1.93
CA ASP A 130 -8.67 11.12 0.51
C ASP A 130 -7.68 10.17 -0.16
N GLU A 131 -7.93 9.89 -1.43
CA GLU A 131 -6.95 9.23 -2.30
C GLU A 131 -6.24 10.24 -3.19
N THR A 132 -4.99 9.95 -3.56
CA THR A 132 -4.20 10.78 -4.47
C THR A 132 -3.63 9.96 -5.63
N LEU A 133 -3.12 10.61 -6.67
CA LEU A 133 -2.40 9.91 -7.73
C LEU A 133 -1.15 9.19 -7.19
N THR A 134 -0.69 8.15 -7.88
CA THR A 134 0.59 7.51 -7.57
C THR A 134 1.74 8.53 -7.62
N GLY A 135 2.56 8.54 -6.57
CA GLY A 135 3.73 9.37 -6.31
C GLY A 135 3.58 10.16 -5.02
N PHE A 136 4.54 10.04 -4.10
CA PHE A 136 4.54 10.73 -2.80
C PHE A 136 4.48 12.25 -2.89
N LYS A 137 4.87 12.86 -4.01
CA LYS A 137 4.63 14.28 -4.26
C LYS A 137 3.16 14.67 -4.08
N TRP A 138 2.23 13.80 -4.48
CA TRP A 138 0.79 14.05 -4.37
C TRP A 138 0.31 13.86 -2.93
N LEU A 139 0.71 12.76 -2.29
CA LEU A 139 0.40 12.51 -0.87
C LEU A 139 0.91 13.65 0.01
N GLY A 140 2.19 14.04 -0.15
CA GLY A 140 2.80 15.14 0.59
C GLY A 140 2.10 16.47 0.36
N SER A 141 1.77 16.79 -0.89
CA SER A 141 1.07 18.05 -1.23
C SER A 141 -0.34 18.12 -0.65
N VAL A 142 -1.13 17.04 -0.79
CA VAL A 142 -2.50 16.98 -0.23
C VAL A 142 -2.45 16.99 1.28
N ALA A 143 -1.52 16.26 1.89
CA ALA A 143 -1.32 16.30 3.32
C ALA A 143 -0.99 17.73 3.80
N ALA A 144 -0.15 18.48 3.07
CA ALA A 144 0.23 19.84 3.44
C ALA A 144 -0.95 20.81 3.30
N ASP A 145 -1.70 20.70 2.22
CA ASP A 145 -2.93 21.48 1.97
C ASP A 145 -3.96 21.24 3.07
N LEU A 146 -4.26 19.98 3.42
CA LEU A 146 -5.21 19.66 4.49
C LEU A 146 -4.72 20.13 5.86
N THR A 147 -3.42 20.02 6.15
CA THR A 147 -2.83 20.57 7.38
C THR A 147 -3.06 22.09 7.46
N SER A 148 -2.87 22.81 6.36
CA SER A 148 -3.13 24.26 6.29
C SER A 148 -4.60 24.64 6.49
N LYS A 149 -5.52 23.70 6.24
CA LYS A 149 -6.97 23.83 6.47
C LYS A 149 -7.41 23.38 7.87
N GLY A 150 -6.45 23.07 8.76
CA GLY A 150 -6.70 22.69 10.14
C GLY A 150 -7.04 21.22 10.35
N TYR A 151 -6.68 20.34 9.42
CA TYR A 151 -6.71 18.88 9.64
C TYR A 151 -5.42 18.41 10.32
N HIS A 152 -5.54 17.35 11.12
CA HIS A 152 -4.41 16.64 11.72
C HIS A 152 -3.99 15.49 10.79
N PHE A 153 -2.92 15.70 10.03
CA PHE A 153 -2.36 14.64 9.20
C PHE A 153 -1.70 13.57 10.06
N LEU A 154 -2.14 12.32 9.89
CA LEU A 154 -1.64 11.19 10.67
C LEU A 154 -0.75 10.26 9.84
N TYR A 155 -1.21 9.90 8.64
CA TYR A 155 -0.60 8.80 7.91
C TYR A 155 -0.89 8.84 6.40
N ALA A 156 0.08 8.39 5.60
CA ALA A 156 -0.16 8.06 4.21
C ALA A 156 0.67 6.88 3.69
N PHE A 157 0.20 6.19 2.65
CA PHE A 157 0.98 5.11 2.03
C PHE A 157 0.73 4.83 0.54
N GLU A 158 1.71 4.17 -0.07
CA GLU A 158 1.64 3.50 -1.37
C GLU A 158 1.74 1.98 -1.21
N GLU A 159 1.05 1.23 -2.08
CA GLU A 159 1.14 -0.23 -2.12
C GLU A 159 2.55 -0.74 -2.40
N ALA A 160 3.38 0.06 -3.09
CA ALA A 160 4.79 -0.19 -3.36
C ALA A 160 5.67 0.10 -2.12
N ILE A 161 5.22 -0.36 -0.96
CA ILE A 161 5.92 -0.38 0.35
C ILE A 161 6.51 0.96 0.81
N GLY A 162 5.90 2.08 0.40
CA GLY A 162 6.27 3.44 0.81
C GLY A 162 5.29 4.00 1.83
N PHE A 163 5.80 4.56 2.93
CA PHE A 163 4.98 5.00 4.07
C PHE A 163 5.38 6.38 4.60
N MET A 164 4.38 7.22 4.93
CA MET A 164 4.53 8.53 5.57
C MET A 164 3.84 8.50 6.92
N VAL A 165 4.61 8.34 8.01
CA VAL A 165 4.06 8.34 9.38
C VAL A 165 4.27 9.68 10.03
N GLY A 166 3.18 10.34 10.43
CA GLY A 166 3.18 11.65 11.08
C GLY A 166 3.69 12.79 10.19
N ASP A 167 3.96 13.94 10.81
CA ASP A 167 4.31 15.20 10.12
C ASP A 167 5.75 15.66 10.38
N VAL A 168 6.73 14.78 10.17
CA VAL A 168 8.16 15.16 10.27
C VAL A 168 8.79 15.30 8.88
N CYS A 169 8.37 14.48 7.92
CA CYS A 169 8.79 14.58 6.52
C CYS A 169 7.58 14.32 5.61
N ARG A 170 7.49 15.07 4.51
CA ARG A 170 6.43 14.92 3.50
C ARG A 170 6.89 14.00 2.37
N ASP A 171 7.61 12.95 2.73
CA ASP A 171 8.13 11.94 1.83
C ASP A 171 8.13 10.57 2.54
N LYS A 172 8.42 9.53 1.78
CA LYS A 172 8.63 8.17 2.26
C LYS A 172 9.76 8.14 3.29
N ASP A 173 9.52 7.45 4.40
CA ASP A 173 10.53 7.24 5.45
C ASP A 173 10.42 5.81 5.98
N GLY A 174 11.17 4.91 5.33
CA GLY A 174 11.21 3.49 5.65
C GLY A 174 11.79 3.23 7.04
N VAL A 175 12.71 4.09 7.51
CA VAL A 175 13.34 3.97 8.83
C VAL A 175 12.33 4.29 9.92
N ARG A 176 11.56 5.37 9.78
CA ARG A 176 10.48 5.71 10.72
C ARG A 176 9.39 4.67 10.68
N ALA A 177 8.97 4.24 9.49
CA ALA A 177 7.99 3.17 9.36
C ALA A 177 8.47 1.91 10.10
N ALA A 178 9.76 1.55 9.99
CA ALA A 178 10.33 0.39 10.68
C ALA A 178 10.27 0.53 12.20
N ALA A 179 10.59 1.71 12.73
CA ALA A 179 10.54 1.97 14.16
C ALA A 179 9.10 1.88 14.71
N VAL A 180 8.14 2.48 14.02
CA VAL A 180 6.72 2.45 14.40
C VAL A 180 6.16 1.02 14.28
N PHE A 181 6.53 0.29 13.24
CA PHE A 181 6.13 -1.10 13.07
C PHE A 181 6.72 -2.00 14.17
N ALA A 182 7.99 -1.78 14.55
CA ALA A 182 8.63 -2.51 15.64
C ALA A 182 7.93 -2.25 16.97
N GLU A 183 7.54 -1.01 17.25
CA GLU A 183 6.76 -0.64 18.43
C GLU A 183 5.43 -1.40 18.49
N MET A 184 4.68 -1.39 17.39
CA MET A 184 3.45 -2.17 17.24
C MET A 184 3.69 -3.66 17.50
N ALA A 185 4.70 -4.25 16.86
CA ALA A 185 4.99 -5.68 16.99
C ALA A 185 5.36 -6.05 18.43
N VAL A 186 6.20 -5.25 19.10
CA VAL A 186 6.58 -5.46 20.50
C VAL A 186 5.36 -5.43 21.42
N GLU A 187 4.44 -4.47 21.23
CA GLU A 187 3.22 -4.42 22.02
C GLU A 187 2.34 -5.66 21.79
N LEU A 188 2.12 -6.03 20.52
CA LEU A 188 1.33 -7.22 20.17
C LEU A 188 1.93 -8.50 20.76
N TYR A 189 3.25 -8.69 20.66
CA TYR A 189 3.94 -9.85 21.23
C TYR A 189 3.86 -9.89 22.76
N SER A 190 3.95 -8.73 23.42
CA SER A 190 3.77 -8.65 24.89
C SER A 190 2.38 -9.10 25.35
N GLN A 191 1.38 -8.96 24.48
CA GLN A 191 -0.01 -9.36 24.70
C GLN A 191 -0.30 -10.78 24.18
N ARG A 192 0.72 -11.54 23.79
CA ARG A 192 0.59 -12.89 23.18
C ARG A 192 -0.22 -12.91 21.88
N SER A 193 -0.31 -11.77 21.20
CA SER A 193 -0.83 -11.64 19.83
C SER A 193 0.32 -11.66 18.83
N THR A 194 0.01 -11.64 17.53
CA THR A 194 0.99 -11.52 16.46
C THR A 194 0.52 -10.49 15.44
N VAL A 195 1.42 -10.03 14.57
CA VAL A 195 1.08 -9.09 13.50
C VAL A 195 0.07 -9.71 12.54
N VAL A 196 0.23 -10.98 12.17
CA VAL A 196 -0.71 -11.71 11.30
C VAL A 196 -2.08 -11.87 11.96
N ARG A 197 -2.15 -12.17 13.27
CA ARG A 197 -3.43 -12.27 13.98
C ARG A 197 -4.16 -10.93 13.98
N THR A 198 -3.44 -9.84 14.26
CA THR A 198 -4.00 -8.49 14.17
C THR A 198 -4.51 -8.19 12.75
N LEU A 199 -3.74 -8.52 11.71
CA LEU A 199 -4.16 -8.35 10.31
C LEU A 199 -5.48 -9.08 10.03
N HIS A 200 -5.62 -10.33 10.49
CA HIS A 200 -6.87 -11.08 10.33
C HIS A 200 -8.05 -10.42 11.04
N SER A 201 -7.86 -9.91 12.26
CA SER A 201 -8.89 -9.14 12.96
C SER A 201 -9.28 -7.85 12.23
N LEU A 202 -8.33 -7.20 11.55
CA LEU A 202 -8.63 -6.04 10.70
C LEU A 202 -9.46 -6.45 9.47
N TYR A 203 -9.17 -7.60 8.87
CA TYR A 203 -9.98 -8.14 7.78
C TYR A 203 -11.41 -8.48 8.21
N GLU A 204 -11.59 -9.02 9.41
CA GLU A 204 -12.92 -9.22 9.99
C GLU A 204 -13.64 -7.89 10.26
N LYS A 205 -12.91 -6.87 10.74
CA LYS A 205 -13.48 -5.58 11.12
C LYS A 205 -13.86 -4.70 9.93
N TYR A 206 -13.04 -4.66 8.88
CA TYR A 206 -13.19 -3.71 7.75
C TYR A 206 -13.43 -4.39 6.40
N GLY A 207 -13.40 -5.72 6.34
CA GLY A 207 -13.45 -6.51 5.11
C GLY A 207 -12.06 -6.91 4.62
N TYR A 208 -12.02 -7.92 3.77
CA TYR A 208 -10.79 -8.40 3.14
C TYR A 208 -10.68 -7.88 1.72
N TYR A 209 -9.49 -7.41 1.37
CA TYR A 209 -9.18 -6.77 0.09
C TYR A 209 -8.04 -7.54 -0.57
N ALA A 210 -8.39 -8.45 -1.47
CA ALA A 210 -7.43 -9.25 -2.21
C ALA A 210 -6.90 -8.44 -3.40
N THR A 211 -5.58 -8.32 -3.53
CA THR A 211 -4.94 -7.53 -4.59
C THR A 211 -4.11 -8.39 -5.53
N ASN A 212 -4.13 -8.06 -6.83
CA ASN A 212 -3.24 -8.59 -7.85
C ASN A 212 -2.70 -7.44 -8.71
N ASN A 213 -1.44 -7.10 -8.47
CA ASN A 213 -0.72 -6.02 -9.13
C ASN A 213 0.38 -6.62 -10.02
N ARG A 214 0.39 -6.28 -11.31
CA ARG A 214 1.41 -6.74 -12.25
C ARG A 214 1.63 -5.70 -13.34
N TYR A 215 2.55 -6.02 -14.24
CA TYR A 215 2.82 -5.21 -15.41
C TYR A 215 3.18 -6.08 -16.62
N PHE A 216 3.04 -5.49 -17.80
CA PHE A 216 3.60 -5.99 -19.04
C PHE A 216 4.60 -4.97 -19.57
N PHE A 217 5.71 -5.44 -20.14
CA PHE A 217 6.59 -4.56 -20.89
C PHE A 217 5.92 -4.17 -22.22
N CYS A 218 5.90 -2.88 -22.50
CA CYS A 218 5.37 -2.29 -23.73
C CYS A 218 6.39 -1.24 -24.20
N TYR A 219 7.32 -1.68 -25.04
CA TYR A 219 8.41 -0.85 -25.56
C TYR A 219 7.99 0.06 -26.72
N ASP A 220 6.80 -0.18 -27.30
CA ASP A 220 6.24 0.63 -28.38
C ASP A 220 5.18 1.61 -27.83
N PRO A 221 5.48 2.92 -27.76
CA PRO A 221 4.51 3.91 -27.31
C PRO A 221 3.25 3.97 -28.18
N ALA A 222 3.34 3.72 -29.49
CA ALA A 222 2.19 3.74 -30.38
C ALA A 222 1.24 2.58 -30.10
N LEU A 223 1.77 1.42 -29.72
CA LEU A 223 0.97 0.30 -29.25
C LEU A 223 0.24 0.65 -27.94
N MET A 224 0.89 1.34 -27.01
CA MET A 224 0.26 1.78 -25.75
C MET A 224 -0.92 2.72 -26.03
N GLU A 225 -0.73 3.72 -26.90
CA GLU A 225 -1.81 4.61 -27.35
C GLU A 225 -2.95 3.82 -28.03
N THR A 226 -2.61 2.84 -28.86
CA THR A 226 -3.60 1.97 -29.53
C THR A 226 -4.43 1.17 -28.53
N ILE A 227 -3.79 0.58 -27.51
CA ILE A 227 -4.46 -0.21 -26.46
C ILE A 227 -5.45 0.67 -25.71
N PHE A 228 -5.00 1.81 -25.19
CA PHE A 228 -5.87 2.69 -24.42
C PHE A 228 -6.92 3.37 -25.30
N GLY A 229 -6.60 3.70 -26.56
CA GLY A 229 -7.57 4.19 -27.53
C GLY A 229 -8.72 3.21 -27.79
N ARG A 230 -8.40 1.92 -27.92
CA ARG A 230 -9.42 0.84 -28.04
C ARG A 230 -10.27 0.71 -26.79
N ILE A 231 -9.67 0.80 -25.60
CA ILE A 231 -10.40 0.76 -24.33
C ILE A 231 -11.38 1.94 -24.23
N ARG A 232 -10.94 3.13 -24.63
CA ARG A 232 -11.77 4.34 -24.62
C ARG A 232 -12.91 4.29 -25.63
N ASN A 233 -12.70 3.61 -26.77
CA ASN A 233 -13.69 3.44 -27.83
C ASN A 233 -14.43 4.76 -28.16
N ASN A 234 -13.68 5.83 -28.44
CA ASN A 234 -14.21 7.18 -28.71
C ASN A 234 -15.17 7.71 -27.61
N GLY A 235 -14.91 7.37 -26.35
CA GLY A 235 -15.73 7.76 -25.19
C GLY A 235 -16.89 6.80 -24.90
N GLN A 236 -17.13 5.80 -25.75
CA GLN A 236 -18.12 4.74 -25.55
C GLN A 236 -17.49 3.53 -24.88
N TYR A 237 -17.04 3.71 -23.64
CA TYR A 237 -16.48 2.63 -22.84
C TYR A 237 -17.44 1.45 -22.72
N SER A 238 -16.89 0.23 -22.64
CA SER A 238 -17.69 -0.98 -22.39
C SER A 238 -18.40 -0.90 -21.03
N GLU A 239 -19.64 -1.39 -20.97
CA GLU A 239 -20.42 -1.52 -19.74
C GLU A 239 -20.10 -2.82 -18.97
N ALA A 240 -19.29 -3.71 -19.54
CA ALA A 240 -18.86 -4.96 -18.92
C ALA A 240 -17.47 -5.42 -19.37
N CYS A 241 -16.84 -6.27 -18.56
CA CYS A 241 -15.65 -7.05 -18.92
C CYS A 241 -15.96 -8.54 -18.72
N GLY A 242 -16.22 -9.27 -19.81
CA GLY A 242 -16.73 -10.64 -19.73
C GLY A 242 -18.08 -10.68 -18.99
N PRO A 243 -18.26 -11.54 -17.98
CA PRO A 243 -19.50 -11.63 -17.21
C PRO A 243 -19.67 -10.50 -16.16
N TYR A 244 -18.65 -9.66 -15.96
CA TYR A 244 -18.63 -8.68 -14.87
C TYR A 244 -19.08 -7.30 -15.36
N LYS A 245 -20.17 -6.79 -14.79
CA LYS A 245 -20.72 -5.45 -15.09
C LYS A 245 -19.87 -4.36 -14.45
N ILE A 246 -19.62 -3.30 -15.23
CA ILE A 246 -18.90 -2.11 -14.81
C ILE A 246 -19.93 -1.11 -14.27
N LYS A 247 -19.78 -0.75 -12.99
CA LYS A 247 -20.63 0.22 -12.30
C LYS A 247 -20.24 1.65 -12.67
N ASN A 248 -18.94 1.96 -12.64
CA ASN A 248 -18.43 3.27 -13.01
C ASN A 248 -17.00 3.20 -13.53
N ILE A 249 -16.61 4.23 -14.28
CA ILE A 249 -15.30 4.35 -14.93
C ILE A 249 -14.74 5.71 -14.62
N ARG A 250 -13.45 5.76 -14.29
CA ARG A 250 -12.67 6.97 -14.17
C ARG A 250 -11.47 6.91 -15.09
N ASP A 251 -11.38 7.81 -16.06
CA ASP A 251 -10.21 7.96 -16.92
C ASP A 251 -9.55 9.31 -16.64
N LEU A 252 -8.43 9.26 -15.90
CA LEU A 252 -7.64 10.44 -15.54
C LEU A 252 -6.81 10.98 -16.71
N THR A 253 -6.84 10.30 -17.85
CA THR A 253 -6.22 10.77 -19.09
C THR A 253 -7.09 11.81 -19.78
N THR A 254 -8.40 11.55 -19.83
CA THR A 254 -9.41 12.43 -20.45
C THR A 254 -10.13 13.31 -19.42
N GLY A 255 -9.96 13.01 -18.13
CA GLY A 255 -10.68 13.67 -17.04
C GLY A 255 -12.13 13.21 -16.89
N TYR A 256 -12.48 12.07 -17.47
CA TYR A 256 -13.81 11.48 -17.38
C TYR A 256 -13.99 10.73 -16.05
N ASP A 257 -15.13 10.92 -15.38
CA ASP A 257 -15.53 10.11 -14.22
C ASP A 257 -17.05 9.90 -14.21
N SER A 258 -17.50 8.70 -14.56
CA SER A 258 -18.94 8.41 -14.69
C SER A 258 -19.68 8.36 -13.34
N SER A 259 -18.97 8.38 -12.20
CA SER A 259 -19.59 8.44 -10.87
C SER A 259 -20.01 9.87 -10.48
N ARG A 260 -19.66 10.87 -11.30
CA ARG A 260 -19.89 12.29 -11.03
C ARG A 260 -21.02 12.86 -11.88
N PRO A 261 -21.88 13.75 -11.31
CA PRO A 261 -23.00 14.33 -12.05
C PRO A 261 -22.57 15.06 -13.33
N ASP A 262 -21.43 15.76 -13.29
CA ASP A 262 -20.84 16.48 -14.42
C ASP A 262 -19.90 15.63 -15.28
N LYS A 263 -19.74 14.35 -14.91
CA LYS A 263 -18.85 13.36 -15.51
C LYS A 263 -17.36 13.76 -15.51
N LYS A 264 -16.93 14.61 -14.57
CA LYS A 264 -15.53 15.06 -14.47
C LYS A 264 -14.81 14.50 -13.25
N ALA A 265 -13.58 14.06 -13.45
CA ALA A 265 -12.70 13.62 -12.38
C ALA A 265 -12.30 14.79 -11.47
N ILE A 266 -12.25 14.54 -10.16
CA ILE A 266 -11.76 15.49 -9.15
C ILE A 266 -10.23 15.42 -9.01
N LEU A 267 -9.66 14.23 -9.22
CA LEU A 267 -8.22 14.03 -9.17
C LEU A 267 -7.54 14.73 -10.37
N PRO A 268 -6.28 15.17 -10.21
CA PRO A 268 -5.51 15.74 -11.31
C PRO A 268 -5.48 14.81 -12.52
N THR A 269 -5.55 15.40 -13.71
CA THR A 269 -5.58 14.68 -14.98
C THR A 269 -4.32 14.93 -15.78
N SER A 270 -3.96 14.00 -16.66
CA SER A 270 -2.80 14.13 -17.53
C SER A 270 -3.07 13.46 -18.88
N SER A 271 -3.15 14.26 -19.95
CA SER A 271 -3.33 13.71 -21.30
C SER A 271 -2.14 12.89 -21.78
N SER A 272 -0.96 13.06 -21.18
CA SER A 272 0.28 12.36 -21.52
C SER A 272 0.54 11.11 -20.67
N THR A 273 -0.37 10.73 -19.78
CA THR A 273 -0.20 9.55 -18.93
C THR A 273 -1.51 8.80 -18.82
N HIS A 274 -1.57 7.62 -19.42
CA HIS A 274 -2.78 6.84 -19.39
C HIS A 274 -3.06 6.27 -18.00
N MET A 275 -4.27 6.50 -17.51
CA MET A 275 -4.77 5.86 -16.29
C MET A 275 -6.29 5.75 -16.32
N ILE A 276 -6.78 4.51 -16.34
CA ILE A 276 -8.21 4.19 -16.35
C ILE A 276 -8.51 3.24 -15.19
N THR A 277 -9.45 3.60 -14.33
CA THR A 277 -9.99 2.78 -13.26
C THR A 277 -11.42 2.36 -13.58
N PHE A 278 -11.65 1.05 -13.57
CA PHE A 278 -12.96 0.42 -13.66
C PHE A 278 -13.41 -0.03 -12.28
N PHE A 279 -14.63 0.33 -11.91
CA PHE A 279 -15.28 -0.10 -10.69
C PHE A 279 -16.43 -1.02 -11.09
N PHE A 280 -16.42 -2.25 -10.61
CA PHE A 280 -17.40 -3.28 -10.97
C PHE A 280 -18.51 -3.38 -9.93
N GLU A 281 -19.70 -3.86 -10.34
CA GLU A 281 -20.85 -4.03 -9.42
C GLU A 281 -20.57 -5.02 -8.30
N ASN A 282 -19.71 -6.02 -8.53
CA ASN A 282 -19.30 -7.00 -7.53
C ASN A 282 -18.23 -6.49 -6.56
N GLY A 283 -17.90 -5.19 -6.58
CA GLY A 283 -16.91 -4.60 -5.68
C GLY A 283 -15.45 -4.76 -6.12
N CYS A 284 -15.19 -5.37 -7.28
CA CYS A 284 -13.86 -5.36 -7.89
C CYS A 284 -13.51 -3.94 -8.39
N VAL A 285 -12.24 -3.57 -8.27
CA VAL A 285 -11.66 -2.35 -8.81
C VAL A 285 -10.44 -2.73 -9.63
N ALA A 286 -10.41 -2.34 -10.91
CA ALA A 286 -9.26 -2.59 -11.78
C ALA A 286 -8.73 -1.27 -12.35
N THR A 287 -7.47 -0.96 -12.09
CA THR A 287 -6.79 0.21 -12.66
C THR A 287 -5.74 -0.23 -13.67
N LEU A 288 -5.82 0.29 -14.90
CA LEU A 288 -4.80 0.17 -15.94
C LEU A 288 -4.05 1.48 -16.03
N ARG A 289 -2.71 1.42 -16.07
CA ARG A 289 -1.85 2.61 -16.07
C ARG A 289 -0.62 2.43 -16.96
N GLY A 290 -0.32 3.43 -17.78
CA GLY A 290 0.99 3.57 -18.41
C GLY A 290 2.02 4.09 -17.41
N SER A 291 3.16 3.43 -17.30
CA SER A 291 4.28 3.93 -16.50
C SER A 291 4.95 5.11 -17.20
N GLY A 292 5.22 6.18 -16.47
CA GLY A 292 5.84 7.39 -17.03
C GLY A 292 7.37 7.32 -17.13
N THR A 293 8.00 6.39 -16.39
CA THR A 293 9.46 6.27 -16.28
C THR A 293 10.00 4.98 -16.90
N GLU A 294 9.13 4.01 -17.14
CA GLU A 294 9.49 2.68 -17.63
C GLU A 294 8.52 2.28 -18.74
N PRO A 295 8.94 1.47 -19.73
CA PRO A 295 8.07 0.99 -20.81
C PRO A 295 7.15 -0.13 -20.29
N LYS A 296 6.27 0.20 -19.33
CA LYS A 296 5.42 -0.76 -18.62
C LYS A 296 3.95 -0.33 -18.66
N LEU A 297 3.08 -1.25 -19.06
CA LEU A 297 1.64 -1.19 -18.79
C LEU A 297 1.39 -1.90 -17.46
N LYS A 298 1.03 -1.15 -16.42
CA LYS A 298 0.72 -1.69 -15.09
C LYS A 298 -0.79 -1.93 -14.96
N TYR A 299 -1.15 -2.98 -14.25
CA TYR A 299 -2.51 -3.21 -13.82
C TYR A 299 -2.57 -3.52 -12.33
N TYR A 300 -3.60 -2.99 -11.68
CA TYR A 300 -3.87 -3.13 -10.26
C TYR A 300 -5.31 -3.61 -10.13
N ILE A 301 -5.51 -4.83 -9.65
CA ILE A 301 -6.85 -5.40 -9.45
C ILE A 301 -7.03 -5.64 -7.97
N GLU A 302 -8.10 -5.12 -7.41
CA GLU A 302 -8.50 -5.38 -6.03
C GLU A 302 -9.94 -5.88 -6.00
N HIS A 303 -10.19 -6.93 -5.22
CA HIS A 303 -11.54 -7.37 -4.93
C HIS A 303 -11.78 -7.41 -3.43
N HIS A 304 -12.88 -6.81 -3.00
CA HIS A 304 -13.28 -6.78 -1.60
C HIS A 304 -14.43 -7.72 -1.32
N GLY A 305 -14.45 -8.26 -0.10
CA GLY A 305 -15.59 -9.01 0.41
C GLY A 305 -15.35 -9.55 1.82
N PRO A 306 -16.27 -10.39 2.32
CA PRO A 306 -16.11 -11.02 3.62
C PRO A 306 -14.84 -11.88 3.65
N TYR A 307 -14.06 -11.78 4.74
CA TYR A 307 -12.75 -12.42 4.85
C TYR A 307 -12.77 -13.91 4.51
N GLY A 308 -13.68 -14.68 5.09
CA GLY A 308 -13.81 -16.12 4.82
C GLY A 308 -14.24 -16.47 3.39
N TYR A 309 -14.97 -15.60 2.68
CA TYR A 309 -15.42 -15.87 1.31
C TYR A 309 -14.31 -15.58 0.31
N VAL A 310 -13.68 -14.41 0.39
CA VAL A 310 -12.70 -13.95 -0.60
C VAL A 310 -11.36 -14.66 -0.42
N SER A 311 -10.92 -14.93 0.82
CA SER A 311 -9.68 -15.70 1.05
C SER A 311 -9.72 -17.10 0.43
N LEU A 312 -10.87 -17.78 0.46
CA LEU A 312 -11.01 -19.13 -0.11
C LEU A 312 -11.08 -19.15 -1.65
N HIS A 313 -11.56 -18.07 -2.28
CA HIS A 313 -11.83 -18.03 -3.73
C HIS A 313 -10.79 -17.23 -4.52
N LEU A 314 -10.01 -16.36 -3.85
CA LEU A 314 -9.00 -15.50 -4.47
C LEU A 314 -7.64 -15.55 -3.76
N GLY A 315 -7.54 -16.21 -2.60
CA GLY A 315 -6.32 -16.36 -1.80
C GLY A 315 -5.31 -17.33 -2.39
N ASP A 316 -5.01 -17.20 -3.69
CA ASP A 316 -3.75 -17.65 -4.30
C ASP A 316 -3.54 -17.01 -5.69
N ALA A 317 -4.17 -15.86 -5.98
CA ALA A 317 -3.96 -15.13 -7.24
C ALA A 317 -2.53 -14.59 -7.42
N SER A 318 -1.65 -14.80 -6.42
CA SER A 318 -0.21 -14.58 -6.50
C SER A 318 0.57 -15.73 -7.11
N ARG A 319 -0.02 -16.92 -7.34
CA ARG A 319 0.64 -18.05 -7.99
C ARG A 319 0.28 -18.13 -9.47
N LYS A 320 1.31 -17.90 -10.30
CA LYS A 320 1.40 -17.94 -11.77
C LYS A 320 1.16 -16.61 -12.47
#